data_AF-A0A661X998-F1
#
_entry.id   AF-A0A661X998-F1
#
_cell.length_a   1.000
_cell.length_b   1.000
_cell.length_c   1.000
_cell.angle_alpha   90.00
_cell.angle_beta   90.00
_cell.angle_gamma   90.00
#
_symmetry.space_group_name_H-M   'P 1'
#
loop_
_entity.id
_entity.type
_entity.pdbx_description
1 polymer ?
#
loop_
_entity_poly.entity_id
_entity_poly.type
_entity_poly.pdbx_seq_one_letter_code
_entity_poly.pdbx_strand_id
1 'polypeptide(L)'
;MLTLIGYLINSILAIIFILLILHFITLKTGKRSEEIPAGLIARDIAEIVNSKTKKIIPQENEANLTLTSIIIVVILFFIVKAIFL
;
A
#
# COMPACT_ATOMS: atom_id res chain seq x y z
N MET A 1 2.84 26.55 0.29
CA MET A 1 1.69 25.65 0.58
C MET A 1 1.68 24.42 -0.31
N LEU A 2 1.80 24.56 -1.64
CA LEU A 2 1.76 23.43 -2.59
C LEU A 2 2.83 22.35 -2.30
N THR A 3 4.05 22.77 -1.97
CA THR A 3 5.16 21.88 -1.60
C THR A 3 4.89 21.13 -0.29
N LEU A 4 4.31 21.79 0.72
CA LEU A 4 3.96 21.16 2.00
C LEU A 4 2.93 20.04 1.81
N ILE A 5 1.93 20.28 0.94
CA ILE A 5 0.92 19.28 0.58
C ILE A 5 1.58 18.09 -0.14
N GLY A 6 2.52 18.35 -1.06
CA GLY A 6 3.30 17.29 -1.72
C GLY A 6 4.06 16.41 -0.73
N TYR A 7 4.74 17.01 0.26
CA TYR A 7 5.45 16.26 1.30
C TYR A 7 4.51 15.42 2.18
N LEU A 8 3.33 15.96 2.53
CA LEU A 8 2.33 15.22 3.31
C LEU A 8 1.81 14.01 2.54
N ILE A 9 1.44 14.18 1.26
CA ILE A 9 0.95 13.08 0.42
C ILE A 9 2.04 12.01 0.25
N ASN A 10 3.29 12.40 -0.03
CA ASN A 10 4.40 11.45 -0.16
C ASN A 10 4.66 10.69 1.14
N SER A 11 4.54 11.35 2.30
CA SER A 11 4.69 10.69 3.60
C SER A 11 3.60 9.65 3.84
N ILE A 12 2.34 9.96 3.48
CA ILE A 12 1.22 9.02 3.56
C ILE A 12 1.45 7.84 2.61
N LEU A 13 1.87 8.09 1.37
CA LEU A 13 2.16 7.04 0.40
C LEU A 13 3.29 6.12 0.88
N ALA A 14 4.33 6.67 1.51
CA ALA A 14 5.41 5.89 2.09
C ALA A 14 4.92 4.98 3.24
N ILE A 15 4.04 5.48 4.11
CA ILE A 15 3.43 4.67 5.18
C ILE A 15 2.58 3.54 4.59
N ILE A 16 1.73 3.84 3.61
CA ILE A 16 0.90 2.83 2.93
C ILE A 16 1.78 1.76 2.28
N PHE A 17 2.87 2.17 1.62
CA PHE A 17 3.82 1.25 1.00
C PHE A 17 4.42 0.27 2.02
N ILE A 18 4.87 0.75 3.17
CA ILE A 18 5.42 -0.09 4.24
C ILE A 18 4.37 -1.10 4.75
N LEU A 19 3.14 -0.63 4.97
CA LEU A 19 2.06 -1.48 5.45
C LEU A 19 1.67 -2.57 4.43
N LEU A 20 1.64 -2.24 3.14
CA LEU A 20 1.40 -3.22 2.08
C LEU A 20 2.51 -4.27 1.99
N ILE A 21 3.77 -3.87 2.16
CA ILE A 21 4.89 -4.82 2.24
C ILE A 21 4.72 -5.76 3.43
N LEU A 22 4.41 -5.21 4.61
CA LEU A 22 4.21 -6.00 5.81
C LEU A 22 3.08 -7.02 5.63
N HIS A 23 1.96 -6.60 5.05
CA HIS A 23 0.85 -7.48 4.71
C HIS A 23 1.26 -8.54 3.68
N PHE A 24 1.98 -8.17 2.63
CA PHE A 24 2.47 -9.13 1.62
C PHE A 24 3.39 -10.18 2.22
N ILE A 25 4.30 -9.80 3.12
CA ILE A 25 5.17 -10.74 3.86
C ILE A 25 4.32 -11.65 4.74
N THR A 26 3.28 -11.12 5.39
CA THR A 26 2.34 -11.90 6.22
C THR A 26 1.65 -12.97 5.38
N LEU A 27 1.10 -12.59 4.22
CA LEU A 27 0.49 -13.51 3.26
C LEU A 27 1.48 -14.59 2.78
N LYS A 28 2.72 -14.21 2.48
CA LYS A 28 3.76 -15.14 2.01
C LYS A 28 4.27 -16.10 3.09
N THR A 29 4.31 -15.64 4.34
CA THR A 29 4.81 -16.44 5.47
C THR A 29 3.73 -17.29 6.13
N GLY A 30 2.45 -17.03 5.83
CA GLY A 30 1.31 -17.72 6.43
C GLY A 30 1.10 -17.39 7.91
N LYS A 31 1.82 -16.40 8.44
CA LYS A 31 1.68 -15.95 9.84
C LYS A 31 0.35 -15.23 10.01
N ARG A 32 -0.22 -15.31 11.22
CA ARG A 32 -1.43 -14.54 11.54
C ARG A 32 -1.06 -13.07 11.73
N SER A 33 -1.92 -12.16 11.26
CA SER A 33 -1.71 -10.71 11.41
C SER A 33 -1.63 -10.25 12.87
N GLU A 34 -2.15 -11.05 13.80
CA GLU A 34 -2.08 -10.84 15.25
C GLU A 34 -0.68 -11.10 15.84
N GLU A 35 0.14 -11.90 15.16
CA GLU A 35 1.49 -12.29 15.61
C GLU A 35 2.56 -11.29 15.17
N ILE A 36 2.21 -10.34 14.30
CA ILE A 36 3.14 -9.39 13.70
C ILE A 36 2.84 -7.99 14.25
N PRO A 37 3.85 -7.24 14.72
CA PRO A 37 3.68 -5.86 15.13
C PRO A 37 3.03 -5.04 14.01
N ALA A 38 1.94 -4.32 14.32
CA ALA A 38 1.12 -3.59 13.35
C ALA A 38 0.50 -4.46 12.23
N GLY A 39 0.48 -5.79 12.36
CA GLY A 39 -0.04 -6.70 11.34
C GLY A 39 -1.54 -6.54 11.09
N LEU A 40 -2.34 -6.30 12.15
CA LEU A 40 -3.77 -5.98 12.01
C LEU A 40 -3.98 -4.69 11.21
N ILE A 41 -3.23 -3.63 11.54
CA ILE A 41 -3.29 -2.35 10.81
C ILE A 41 -2.88 -2.55 9.36
N ALA A 42 -1.82 -3.32 9.12
CA ALA A 42 -1.35 -3.62 7.77
C ALA A 42 -2.40 -4.38 6.96
N ARG A 43 -3.11 -5.33 7.57
CA ARG A 43 -4.22 -6.05 6.93
C ARG A 43 -5.35 -5.08 6.57
N ASP A 44 -5.83 -4.29 7.52
CA ASP A 44 -6.98 -3.42 7.28
C ASP A 44 -6.67 -2.36 6.20
N ILE A 45 -5.46 -1.78 6.23
CA ILE A 45 -5.00 -0.85 5.18
C ILE A 45 -4.84 -1.57 3.84
N ALA A 46 -4.27 -2.78 3.83
CA ALA A 46 -4.13 -3.55 2.61
C ALA A 46 -5.49 -3.90 2.00
N GLU A 47 -6.49 -4.28 2.79
CA GLU A 47 -7.85 -4.52 2.32
C GLU A 47 -8.45 -3.27 1.67
N ILE A 48 -8.30 -2.09 2.29
CA ILE A 48 -8.77 -0.83 1.73
C ILE A 48 -8.11 -0.55 0.38
N VAL A 49 -6.79 -0.65 0.29
CA VAL A 49 -6.07 -0.37 -0.97
C VAL A 49 -6.40 -1.42 -2.02
N ASN A 50 -6.36 -2.71 -1.66
CA ASN A 50 -6.67 -3.83 -2.54
C ASN A 50 -8.10 -3.75 -3.08
N SER A 51 -9.07 -3.32 -2.27
CA SER A 51 -10.46 -3.12 -2.72
C SER A 51 -10.56 -2.04 -3.81
N LYS A 52 -9.72 -0.99 -3.75
CA LYS A 52 -9.65 0.04 -4.78
C LYS A 52 -8.90 -0.46 -6.00
N THR A 53 -7.77 -1.13 -5.80
CA THR A 53 -6.98 -1.73 -6.89
C THR A 53 -7.80 -2.73 -7.68
N LYS A 54 -8.56 -3.61 -7.01
CA LYS A 54 -9.39 -4.65 -7.64
C LYS A 54 -10.47 -4.08 -8.56
N LYS A 55 -10.96 -2.87 -8.28
CA LYS A 55 -11.91 -2.17 -9.15
C LYS A 55 -11.28 -1.72 -10.47
N ILE A 56 -9.97 -1.54 -10.50
CA ILE A 56 -9.22 -1.08 -11.68
C ILE A 56 -8.60 -2.28 -12.41
N ILE A 57 -7.95 -3.17 -11.66
CA ILE A 57 -7.28 -4.37 -12.15
C ILE A 57 -7.85 -5.57 -11.37
N PRO A 58 -8.86 -6.27 -11.90
CA PRO A 58 -9.46 -7.40 -11.22
C PRO A 58 -8.44 -8.55 -11.14
N GLN A 59 -8.09 -8.93 -9.91
CA GLN A 59 -7.29 -10.12 -9.63
C GLN A 59 -7.95 -10.96 -8.55
N GLU A 60 -7.90 -12.28 -8.74
CA GLU A 60 -8.47 -13.26 -7.80
C GLU A 60 -7.45 -13.70 -6.74
N ASN A 61 -6.16 -13.68 -7.07
CA ASN A 61 -5.11 -14.01 -6.11
C ASN A 61 -4.75 -12.80 -5.25
N GLU A 62 -4.98 -12.90 -3.94
CA GLU A 62 -4.78 -11.83 -2.98
C GLU A 62 -3.32 -11.36 -2.86
N ALA A 63 -2.36 -12.27 -2.97
CA ALA A 63 -0.94 -11.91 -2.95
C ALA A 63 -0.54 -11.13 -4.21
N ASN A 64 -1.06 -11.54 -5.37
CA ASN A 64 -0.81 -10.81 -6.62
C ASN A 64 -1.54 -9.46 -6.66
N LEU A 65 -2.73 -9.38 -6.07
CA LEU A 65 -3.46 -8.12 -5.90
C LEU A 65 -2.70 -7.16 -4.99
N THR A 66 -2.18 -7.65 -3.86
CA THR A 66 -1.34 -6.86 -2.95
C THR A 66 -0.06 -6.39 -3.64
N LEU A 67 0.59 -7.26 -4.42
CA LEU A 67 1.76 -6.87 -5.23
C LEU A 67 1.41 -5.78 -6.26
N THR A 68 0.26 -5.90 -6.91
CA THR A 68 -0.23 -4.89 -7.86
C THR A 68 -0.49 -3.56 -7.16
N SER A 69 -1.12 -3.59 -5.97
CA SER A 69 -1.33 -2.42 -5.12
C SER A 69 0.00 -1.74 -4.74
N ILE A 70 1.03 -2.52 -4.40
CA ILE A 70 2.37 -1.98 -4.11
C ILE A 70 2.92 -1.23 -5.33
N ILE A 71 2.85 -1.82 -6.51
CA ILE A 71 3.33 -1.20 -7.76
C ILE A 71 2.59 0.13 -8.02
N ILE A 72 1.27 0.16 -7.84
CA ILE A 72 0.46 1.38 -8.01
C ILE A 72 0.89 2.46 -7.02
N VAL A 73 1.10 2.13 -5.75
CA VAL A 73 1.55 3.09 -4.73
C VAL A 73 2.93 3.67 -5.08
N VAL A 74 3.85 2.85 -5.58
CA VAL A 74 5.17 3.31 -6.04
C VAL A 74 5.03 4.28 -7.22
N ILE A 75 4.19 3.96 -8.20
CA ILE A 75 3.93 4.85 -9.34
C ILE A 75 3.33 6.19 -8.86
N LEU A 76 2.34 6.14 -7.96
CA LEU A 76 1.74 7.34 -7.38
C LEU A 76 2.75 8.20 -6.62
N PHE A 77 3.68 7.57 -5.89
CA PHE A 77 4.75 8.29 -5.18
C PHE A 77 5.61 9.10 -6.14
N PHE A 78 6.02 8.51 -7.27
CA PHE A 78 6.79 9.24 -8.29
C PHE A 78 5.98 10.34 -8.97
N ILE A 79 4.69 10.11 -9.25
CA ILE A 79 3.81 11.11 -9.84
C ILE A 79 3.65 12.32 -8.91
N VAL A 80 3.35 12.07 -7.63
CA VAL A 80 3.20 13.15 -6.63
C VAL A 80 4.51 13.91 -6.49
N LYS A 81 5.65 13.21 -6.45
CA LYS A 81 6.95 13.86 -6.41
C LYS A 81 7.19 14.74 -7.65
N ALA A 82 6.86 14.27 -8.85
CA ALA A 82 7.08 15.04 -10.09
C ALA A 82 6.16 16.27 -10.22
N ILE A 83 4.98 16.25 -9.61
CA ILE A 83 4.00 17.36 -9.70
C ILE A 83 4.20 18.40 -8.60
N PHE A 84 4.51 17.95 -7.37
CA PHE A 84 4.46 18.81 -6.18
C PHE A 84 5.82 19.15 -5.56
N LEU A 85 6.91 18.51 -6.01
CA LEU A 85 8.28 18.74 -5.54
C LEU A 85 9.19 19.09 -6.71
#